data_AF-X0TA75-F1
#
_entry.id   AF-X0TA75-F1
#
_cell.length_a   1.000
_cell.length_b   1.000
_cell.length_c   1.000
_cell.angle_alpha   90.00
_cell.angle_beta   90.00
_cell.angle_gamma   90.00
#
_symmetry.space_group_name_H-M   'P 1'
#
loop_
_entity.id
_entity.type
_entity.pdbx_description
1 polymer ?
#
loop_
_entity_poly.entity_id
_entity_poly.type
_entity_poly.pdbx_seq_one_letter_code
_entity_poly.pdbx_strand_id
1 'polypeptide(L)'
;LTPQQLSDLSDDELELSGKVIPYYNGTVWHEGDPDIIKPQEGNKIKVPIIVLIGHGTGSAAEDFLIALDSIKRATFVGQKTNGSTGQPLIFNLPGGGSARVCTKKDTYPDGREFVGYGISPHEYIEPSIEDILKDRDVVLEKGVGVLREKISQMMSKKNK
;
A
#
# COMPACT_ATOMS: atom_id res chain seq x y z
N LEU A 1 -7.63 6.44 30.27
CA LEU A 1 -8.38 7.28 31.23
C LEU A 1 -7.96 6.88 32.64
N THR A 2 -7.77 7.84 33.53
CA THR A 2 -7.54 7.54 34.95
C THR A 2 -8.85 7.07 35.61
N PRO A 3 -8.79 6.37 36.75
CA PRO A 3 -9.99 5.99 37.51
C PRO A 3 -10.91 7.17 37.84
N GLN A 4 -10.33 8.36 38.05
CA GLN A 4 -11.05 9.60 38.35
C GLN A 4 -11.73 10.20 37.12
N GLN A 5 -11.17 10.03 35.93
CA GLN A 5 -11.82 10.43 34.68
C GLN A 5 -13.00 9.51 34.31
N LEU A 6 -13.02 8.27 34.81
CA LEU A 6 -14.10 7.32 34.57
C LEU A 6 -15.29 7.54 35.53
N SER A 7 -15.05 8.07 36.73
CA SER A 7 -16.12 8.36 37.71
C SER A 7 -16.96 9.61 37.38
N ASP A 8 -16.44 10.48 36.52
CA ASP A 8 -17.11 11.73 36.13
C ASP A 8 -18.02 11.55 34.89
N LEU A 9 -18.04 10.35 34.31
CA LEU A 9 -18.87 10.01 33.15
C LEU A 9 -20.29 9.64 33.59
N SER A 10 -21.28 10.03 32.80
CA SER A 10 -22.66 9.52 32.92
C SER A 10 -22.74 8.02 32.63
N ASP A 11 -23.84 7.37 33.03
CA ASP A 11 -24.04 5.93 32.80
C ASP A 11 -23.98 5.56 31.30
N ASP A 12 -24.53 6.41 30.42
CA ASP A 12 -24.46 6.25 28.97
C ASP A 12 -23.02 6.39 28.44
N GLU A 13 -22.25 7.32 28.98
CA GLU A 13 -20.84 7.51 28.64
C GLU A 13 -19.96 6.38 29.18
N LEU A 14 -20.29 5.82 30.34
CA LEU A 14 -19.65 4.64 30.91
C LEU A 14 -19.91 3.40 30.03
N GLU A 15 -21.16 3.18 29.61
CA GLU A 15 -21.50 2.09 28.68
C GLU A 15 -20.76 2.25 27.34
N LEU A 16 -20.76 3.47 26.78
CA LEU A 16 -20.03 3.77 25.55
C LEU A 16 -18.53 3.59 25.73
N SER A 17 -17.96 4.00 26.87
CA SER A 17 -16.54 3.83 27.17
C SER A 17 -16.15 2.36 27.26
N GLY A 18 -16.99 1.51 27.86
CA GLY A 18 -16.79 0.06 27.89
C GLY A 18 -16.75 -0.56 26.50
N LYS A 19 -17.52 0.00 25.55
CA LYS A 19 -17.49 -0.42 24.14
C LYS A 19 -16.28 0.13 23.40
N VAL A 20 -15.84 1.36 23.65
CA VAL A 20 -14.82 2.07 22.83
C VAL A 20 -13.38 1.84 23.32
N ILE A 21 -13.15 1.71 24.63
CA ILE A 21 -11.81 1.51 25.21
C ILE A 21 -11.06 0.32 24.59
N PRO A 22 -11.69 -0.86 24.37
CA PRO A 22 -11.02 -1.98 23.70
C PRO A 22 -10.56 -1.67 22.27
N TYR A 23 -11.31 -0.86 21.51
CA TYR A 23 -10.91 -0.41 20.17
C TYR A 23 -9.74 0.57 20.24
N TYR A 24 -9.79 1.52 21.18
CA TYR A 24 -8.70 2.47 21.40
C TYR A 24 -7.39 1.77 21.82
N ASN A 25 -7.49 0.79 22.71
CA ASN A 25 -6.35 0.00 23.16
C ASN A 25 -5.90 -1.06 22.13
N GLY A 26 -6.63 -1.21 21.02
CA GLY A 26 -6.30 -2.19 19.98
C GLY A 26 -6.48 -3.66 20.39
N THR A 27 -7.26 -3.95 21.44
CA THR A 27 -7.43 -5.33 21.94
C THR A 27 -8.53 -6.12 21.22
N VAL A 28 -9.18 -5.50 20.24
CA VAL A 28 -10.29 -6.07 19.45
C VAL A 28 -9.91 -6.40 18.01
N TRP A 29 -8.66 -6.15 17.62
CA TRP A 29 -8.16 -6.53 16.31
C TRP A 29 -8.13 -8.06 16.22
N HIS A 30 -8.75 -8.59 15.19
CA HIS A 30 -8.57 -9.98 14.81
C HIS A 30 -7.28 -10.08 13.98
N GLU A 31 -6.32 -10.85 14.45
CA GLU A 31 -5.12 -11.19 13.69
C GLU A 31 -5.38 -12.45 12.86
N GLY A 32 -5.10 -12.38 11.56
CA GLY A 32 -5.17 -13.51 10.65
C GLY A 32 -3.78 -13.97 10.23
N ASP A 33 -3.66 -15.23 9.83
CA ASP A 33 -2.44 -15.74 9.20
C ASP A 33 -2.16 -15.00 7.87
N PRO A 34 -0.89 -14.89 7.47
CA PRO A 34 -0.55 -14.27 6.18
C PRO A 34 -1.02 -15.15 5.01
N ASP A 35 -1.42 -14.49 3.92
CA ASP A 35 -1.69 -15.18 2.67
C ASP A 35 -0.41 -15.75 2.04
N ILE A 36 -0.54 -16.95 1.45
CA ILE A 36 0.57 -17.62 0.75
C ILE A 36 0.31 -17.58 -0.76
N ILE A 37 1.10 -16.77 -1.47
CA ILE A 37 1.10 -16.74 -2.94
C ILE A 37 2.11 -17.77 -3.46
N LYS A 38 1.64 -18.74 -4.23
CA LYS A 38 2.49 -19.74 -4.91
C LYS A 38 2.73 -19.32 -6.36
N PRO A 39 3.97 -19.42 -6.87
CA PRO A 39 4.24 -19.20 -8.29
C PRO A 39 3.42 -20.17 -9.16
N GLN A 40 2.88 -19.66 -10.27
CA GLN A 40 2.25 -20.51 -11.27
C GLN A 40 3.25 -21.56 -11.79
N GLU A 41 2.76 -22.77 -12.06
CA GLU A 41 3.51 -23.84 -12.71
C GLU A 41 3.75 -23.53 -14.21
N GLY A 42 4.85 -24.04 -14.76
CA GLY A 42 5.20 -23.88 -16.17
C GLY A 42 6.15 -22.71 -16.48
N ASN A 43 6.02 -22.15 -17.68
CA ASN A 43 6.96 -21.16 -18.23
C ASN A 43 6.85 -19.82 -17.53
N LYS A 44 7.96 -19.35 -16.98
CA LYS A 44 8.07 -18.07 -16.27
C LYS A 44 8.73 -17.02 -17.15
N ILE A 45 8.19 -15.80 -17.16
CA ILE A 45 8.80 -14.68 -17.84
C ILE A 45 10.04 -14.22 -17.07
N LYS A 46 11.22 -14.38 -17.67
CA LYS A 46 12.54 -14.01 -17.10
C LYS A 46 13.13 -12.78 -17.79
N VAL A 47 12.41 -11.66 -17.76
CA VAL A 47 12.88 -10.36 -18.29
C VAL A 47 12.84 -9.29 -17.19
N PRO A 48 13.62 -8.20 -17.26
CA PRO A 48 13.45 -7.09 -16.34
C PRO A 48 12.01 -6.57 -16.34
N ILE A 49 11.45 -6.30 -15.16
CA ILE A 49 10.10 -5.74 -15.00
C ILE A 49 10.23 -4.40 -14.31
N ILE A 50 9.66 -3.37 -14.92
CA ILE A 50 9.47 -2.05 -14.33
C ILE A 50 7.97 -1.86 -14.11
N VAL A 51 7.59 -1.42 -12.92
CA VAL A 51 6.20 -1.07 -12.60
C VAL A 51 6.15 0.42 -12.31
N LEU A 52 5.28 1.14 -13.02
CA LEU A 52 5.04 2.55 -12.79
C LEU A 52 3.99 2.67 -11.69
N ILE A 53 4.29 3.47 -10.66
CA ILE A 53 3.44 3.60 -9.47
C ILE A 53 3.23 5.08 -9.11
N GLY A 54 2.15 5.37 -8.40
CA GLY A 54 1.91 6.70 -7.86
C GLY A 54 0.75 6.74 -6.88
N HIS A 55 0.33 7.95 -6.50
CA HIS A 55 -0.71 8.14 -5.47
C HIS A 55 -2.06 7.49 -5.82
N GLY A 56 -2.34 7.27 -7.11
CA GLY A 56 -3.52 6.55 -7.59
C GLY A 56 -3.42 5.01 -7.46
N THR A 57 -2.24 4.47 -7.20
CA THR A 57 -2.02 3.05 -6.94
C THR A 57 -2.46 2.76 -5.51
N GLY A 58 -3.46 1.91 -5.33
CA GLY A 58 -3.96 1.54 -4.01
C GLY A 58 -4.67 0.19 -4.02
N SER A 59 -5.06 -0.31 -2.84
CA SER A 59 -5.87 -1.54 -2.73
C SER A 59 -5.11 -2.75 -3.32
N ALA A 60 -5.77 -3.60 -4.12
CA ALA A 60 -5.16 -4.80 -4.70
C ALA A 60 -3.91 -4.52 -5.54
N ALA A 61 -3.73 -3.28 -6.02
CA ALA A 61 -2.50 -2.89 -6.69
C ALA A 61 -1.30 -2.87 -5.74
N GLU A 62 -1.49 -2.52 -4.46
CA GLU A 62 -0.44 -2.55 -3.45
C GLU A 62 -0.11 -3.98 -3.01
N ASP A 63 -1.11 -4.87 -2.91
CA ASP A 63 -0.88 -6.31 -2.69
C ASP A 63 0.01 -6.91 -3.80
N PHE A 64 -0.25 -6.53 -5.05
CA PHE A 64 0.58 -6.90 -6.20
C PHE A 64 2.03 -6.39 -6.08
N LEU A 65 2.22 -5.15 -5.62
CA LEU A 65 3.56 -4.60 -5.40
C LEU A 65 4.28 -5.31 -4.25
N ILE A 66 3.60 -5.61 -3.14
CA ILE A 66 4.17 -6.36 -2.01
C ILE A 66 4.65 -7.73 -2.48
N ALA A 67 3.84 -8.43 -3.29
CA ALA A 67 4.23 -9.72 -3.85
C ALA A 67 5.49 -9.62 -4.72
N LEU A 68 5.58 -8.60 -5.59
CA LEU A 68 6.75 -8.39 -6.46
C LEU A 68 8.01 -7.96 -5.69
N ASP A 69 7.86 -7.11 -4.67
CA ASP A 69 8.98 -6.62 -3.84
C ASP A 69 9.56 -7.75 -2.97
N SER A 70 8.69 -8.58 -2.39
CA SER A 70 9.08 -9.70 -1.52
C SER A 70 10.02 -10.70 -2.21
N ILE A 71 9.91 -10.85 -3.53
CA ILE A 71 10.80 -11.69 -4.35
C ILE A 71 11.79 -10.89 -5.19
N LYS A 72 11.89 -9.56 -4.95
CA LYS A 72 12.78 -8.62 -5.66
C LYS A 72 12.66 -8.72 -7.19
N ARG A 73 11.43 -8.91 -7.68
CA ARG A 73 11.18 -9.27 -9.09
C ARG A 73 11.06 -8.07 -10.01
N ALA A 74 10.63 -6.92 -9.48
CA ALA A 74 10.41 -5.72 -10.27
C ALA A 74 11.09 -4.50 -9.62
N THR A 75 11.24 -3.44 -10.41
CA THR A 75 11.66 -2.12 -9.92
C THR A 75 10.51 -1.14 -10.09
N PHE A 76 10.21 -0.42 -9.02
CA PHE A 76 9.09 0.51 -8.97
C PHE A 76 9.59 1.93 -9.25
N VAL A 77 8.90 2.62 -10.15
CA VAL A 77 9.27 3.96 -10.62
C VAL A 77 8.07 4.88 -10.46
N GLY A 78 8.26 6.08 -9.93
CA GLY A 78 7.20 7.08 -9.80
C GLY A 78 7.13 7.66 -8.39
N GLN A 79 5.91 7.74 -7.85
CA GLN A 79 5.66 8.29 -6.51
C GLN A 79 5.20 7.21 -5.53
N LYS A 80 5.10 7.59 -4.25
CA LYS A 80 4.53 6.73 -3.22
C LYS A 80 3.08 6.37 -3.55
N THR A 81 2.68 5.14 -3.25
CA THR A 81 1.30 4.67 -3.43
C THR A 81 0.36 5.22 -2.34
N ASN A 82 -0.94 4.91 -2.44
CA ASN A 82 -1.98 5.45 -1.57
C ASN A 82 -1.89 4.96 -0.11
N GLY A 83 -1.57 3.68 0.11
CA GLY A 83 -1.55 3.07 1.43
C GLY A 83 -2.92 2.56 1.89
N SER A 84 -3.62 1.80 1.03
CA SER A 84 -4.97 1.27 1.28
C SER A 84 -5.03 -0.26 1.15
N THR A 85 -5.89 -0.90 1.94
CA THR A 85 -6.03 -2.37 2.05
C THR A 85 -7.25 -2.95 1.32
N GLY A 86 -7.93 -2.16 0.50
CA GLY A 86 -8.93 -2.65 -0.47
C GLY A 86 -10.26 -3.20 0.06
N GLN A 87 -10.45 -3.26 1.38
CA GLN A 87 -11.70 -3.74 1.98
C GLN A 87 -12.20 -2.75 3.04
N PRO A 88 -12.79 -1.61 2.64
CA PRO A 88 -13.31 -0.64 3.58
C PRO A 88 -14.64 -1.09 4.19
N LEU A 89 -14.85 -0.76 5.46
CA LEU A 89 -16.18 -0.71 6.04
C LEU A 89 -16.95 0.47 5.42
N ILE A 90 -18.10 0.19 4.84
CA ILE A 90 -19.00 1.19 4.27
C ILE A 90 -20.21 1.34 5.20
N PHE A 91 -20.57 2.56 5.57
CA PHE A 91 -21.73 2.84 6.40
C PHE A 91 -22.43 4.13 6.00
N ASN A 92 -23.73 4.19 6.30
CA ASN A 92 -24.56 5.36 6.00
C ASN A 92 -24.45 6.39 7.12
N LEU A 93 -24.47 7.66 6.74
CA LEU A 93 -24.50 8.79 7.66
C LEU A 93 -25.92 9.35 7.79
N PRO A 94 -26.26 9.99 8.93
CA PRO A 94 -27.46 10.80 9.03
C PRO A 94 -27.53 11.82 7.89
N GLY A 95 -28.73 12.09 7.37
CA GLY A 95 -28.92 13.02 6.25
C GLY A 95 -28.66 12.44 4.86
N GLY A 96 -28.45 11.12 4.74
CA GLY A 96 -28.41 10.41 3.45
C GLY A 96 -27.03 10.31 2.78
N GLY A 97 -25.97 10.75 3.46
CA GLY A 97 -24.59 10.53 3.02
C GLY A 97 -24.08 9.11 3.31
N SER A 98 -22.88 8.80 2.84
CA SER A 98 -22.16 7.56 3.17
C SER A 98 -20.69 7.84 3.46
N ALA A 99 -20.11 7.07 4.36
CA ALA A 99 -18.69 7.08 4.66
C ALA A 99 -18.05 5.71 4.41
N ARG A 100 -16.74 5.72 4.20
CA ARG A 100 -15.91 4.52 4.07
C ARG A 100 -14.69 4.65 4.96
N VAL A 101 -14.38 3.61 5.72
CA VAL A 101 -13.22 3.57 6.63
C VAL A 101 -12.46 2.27 6.39
N CYS A 102 -11.14 2.35 6.22
CA CYS A 102 -10.29 1.17 6.18
C CYS A 102 -10.28 0.50 7.56
N THR A 103 -10.68 -0.77 7.62
CA THR A 103 -10.76 -1.55 8.87
C THR A 103 -9.79 -2.72 8.88
N LYS A 104 -8.76 -2.67 8.04
CA LYS A 104 -7.74 -3.72 7.93
C LYS A 104 -6.36 -3.09 7.94
N LYS A 105 -5.48 -3.69 8.75
CA LYS A 105 -4.05 -3.37 8.81
C LYS A 105 -3.28 -4.55 8.23
N ASP A 106 -2.74 -4.36 7.05
CA ASP A 106 -1.86 -5.33 6.41
C ASP A 106 -0.41 -4.85 6.47
N THR A 107 0.51 -5.80 6.46
CA THR A 107 1.94 -5.54 6.46
C THR A 107 2.61 -6.34 5.34
N TYR A 108 3.84 -5.98 5.04
CA TYR A 108 4.74 -6.85 4.31
C TYR A 108 5.04 -8.13 5.11
N PRO A 109 5.50 -9.21 4.46
CA PRO A 109 5.92 -10.43 5.15
C PRO A 109 7.02 -10.22 6.22
N ASP A 110 7.81 -9.16 6.09
CA ASP A 110 8.85 -8.77 7.04
C ASP A 110 8.37 -7.78 8.12
N GLY A 111 7.06 -7.49 8.17
CA GLY A 111 6.44 -6.60 9.14
C GLY A 111 6.46 -5.11 8.78
N ARG A 112 7.04 -4.71 7.63
CA ARG A 112 6.96 -3.30 7.18
C ARG A 112 5.50 -2.87 7.00
N GLU A 113 5.15 -1.71 7.52
CA GLU A 113 3.82 -1.11 7.36
C GLU A 113 3.71 -0.35 6.04
N PHE A 114 2.53 -0.40 5.41
CA PHE A 114 2.20 0.45 4.25
C PHE A 114 0.84 1.13 4.36
N VAL A 115 -0.07 0.63 5.19
CA VAL A 115 -1.41 1.22 5.35
C VAL A 115 -1.31 2.62 5.96
N GLY A 116 -1.90 3.61 5.31
CA GLY A 116 -1.80 5.03 5.67
C GLY A 116 -0.46 5.69 5.30
N TYR A 117 0.53 4.91 4.84
CA TYR A 117 1.84 5.41 4.45
C TYR A 117 2.04 5.36 2.94
N GLY A 118 1.63 4.28 2.29
CA GLY A 118 1.98 3.90 0.92
C GLY A 118 3.31 3.14 0.81
N ILE A 119 3.52 2.49 -0.33
CA ILE A 119 4.72 1.80 -0.77
C ILE A 119 5.62 2.79 -1.50
N SER A 120 6.89 2.86 -1.09
CA SER A 120 7.87 3.75 -1.70
C SER A 120 8.38 3.19 -3.05
N PRO A 121 8.60 4.05 -4.05
CA PRO A 121 9.27 3.65 -5.28
C PRO A 121 10.75 3.34 -5.01
N HIS A 122 11.34 2.52 -5.87
CA HIS A 122 12.79 2.33 -5.91
C HIS A 122 13.48 3.52 -6.57
N GLU A 123 12.81 4.10 -7.58
CA GLU A 123 13.26 5.28 -8.33
C GLU A 123 12.16 6.34 -8.28
N TYR A 124 12.36 7.37 -7.46
CA TYR A 124 11.40 8.45 -7.31
C TYR A 124 11.39 9.38 -8.53
N ILE A 125 10.20 9.68 -9.04
CA ILE A 125 9.96 10.72 -10.05
C ILE A 125 8.51 11.18 -9.97
N GLU A 126 8.29 12.48 -10.13
CA GLU A 126 6.97 13.11 -10.05
C GLU A 126 6.81 14.07 -11.23
N PRO A 127 5.68 14.03 -11.97
CA PRO A 127 5.39 14.99 -13.02
C PRO A 127 5.33 16.43 -12.49
N SER A 128 6.05 17.34 -13.14
CA SER A 128 5.86 18.77 -12.89
C SER A 128 4.63 19.30 -13.64
N ILE A 129 4.14 20.49 -13.27
CA ILE A 129 3.08 21.18 -14.00
C ILE A 129 3.48 21.36 -15.48
N GLU A 130 4.74 21.66 -15.74
CA GLU A 130 5.25 21.85 -17.10
C GLU A 130 5.21 20.55 -17.92
N ASP A 131 5.51 19.41 -17.30
CA ASP A 131 5.40 18.11 -17.97
C ASP A 131 3.94 17.80 -18.32
N ILE A 132 3.01 18.11 -17.42
CA ILE A 132 1.56 17.95 -17.66
C ILE A 132 1.09 18.86 -18.81
N LEU A 133 1.49 20.14 -18.81
CA LEU A 133 1.14 21.09 -19.86
C LEU A 133 1.70 20.70 -21.23
N LYS A 134 2.80 19.95 -21.25
CA LYS A 134 3.46 19.45 -22.47
C LYS A 134 3.05 18.03 -22.86
N ASP A 135 2.09 17.41 -22.16
CA ASP A 135 1.67 16.02 -22.36
C ASP A 135 2.85 15.03 -22.32
N ARG A 136 3.78 15.27 -21.38
CA ARG A 136 5.01 14.49 -21.22
C ARG A 136 4.92 13.55 -20.02
N ASP A 137 4.96 12.25 -20.27
CA ASP A 137 4.98 11.23 -19.22
C ASP A 137 6.41 10.96 -18.72
N VAL A 138 6.88 11.78 -17.79
CA VAL A 138 8.21 11.63 -17.18
C VAL A 138 8.38 10.34 -16.38
N VAL A 139 7.29 9.76 -15.87
CA VAL A 139 7.32 8.50 -15.11
C VAL A 139 7.62 7.35 -16.07
N LEU A 140 6.93 7.31 -17.21
CA LEU A 140 7.18 6.37 -18.29
C LEU A 140 8.60 6.53 -18.86
N GLU A 141 9.03 7.76 -19.15
CA GLU A 141 10.38 8.03 -19.67
C GLU A 141 11.46 7.49 -18.72
N LYS A 142 11.35 7.81 -17.42
CA LYS A 142 12.25 7.28 -16.39
C LYS A 142 12.19 5.76 -16.34
N GLY A 143 11.00 5.17 -16.40
CA GLY A 143 10.80 3.72 -16.42
C GLY A 143 11.50 3.03 -17.59
N VAL A 144 11.38 3.59 -18.79
CA VAL A 144 12.09 3.11 -20.00
C VAL A 144 13.60 3.24 -19.84
N GLY A 145 14.09 4.32 -19.24
CA GLY A 145 15.51 4.50 -18.91
C GLY A 145 16.04 3.38 -18.01
N VAL A 146 15.38 3.16 -16.87
CA VAL A 146 15.74 2.11 -15.90
C VAL A 146 15.67 0.71 -16.54
N LEU A 147 14.68 0.46 -17.41
CA LEU A 147 14.57 -0.79 -18.16
C LEU A 147 15.79 -1.01 -19.07
N ARG A 148 16.18 0.00 -19.85
CA ARG A 148 17.35 -0.07 -20.75
C ARG A 148 18.64 -0.35 -20.00
N GLU A 149 18.85 0.31 -18.86
CA GLU A 149 20.00 0.08 -17.98
C GLU A 149 20.07 -1.37 -17.51
N LYS A 150 18.95 -1.92 -17.01
CA LYS A 150 18.88 -3.33 -16.57
C LYS A 150 19.15 -4.31 -17.70
N ILE A 151 18.62 -4.06 -18.90
CA ILE A 151 18.88 -4.89 -20.08
C ILE A 151 20.38 -4.87 -20.42
N SER A 152 21.00 -3.69 -20.43
CA SER A 152 22.44 -3.54 -20.69
C SER A 152 23.29 -4.33 -19.68
N GLN A 153 22.98 -4.21 -18.38
CA GLN A 153 23.65 -4.97 -17.33
C GLN A 153 23.49 -6.49 -17.48
N MET A 154 22.29 -6.96 -17.88
CA MET A 154 22.04 -8.38 -18.14
C MET A 154 22.85 -8.91 -19.33
N MET A 155 22.93 -8.14 -20.42
CA MET A 155 23.73 -8.53 -21.59
C MET A 155 25.23 -8.56 -21.25
N SER A 156 25.73 -7.60 -20.48
CA SER A 156 27.13 -7.57 -20.04
C SER A 156 27.50 -8.77 -19.16
N LYS A 157 26.62 -9.19 -18.23
CA LYS A 157 26.84 -10.36 -17.38
C LYS A 157 26.82 -11.69 -18.14
N LYS A 158 26.14 -11.78 -19.28
CA LYS A 158 26.07 -12.99 -20.10
C LYS A 158 27.33 -13.22 -20.95
N ASN A 159 28.10 -12.15 -21.19
CA ASN A 159 29.33 -12.17 -21.99
C ASN A 159 30.61 -12.31 -21.14
N LYS A 160 30.47 -12.47 -19.82
CA LYS A 160 31.54 -12.85 -18.89
C LYS A 160 31.33 -14.29 -18.47
#